data_AF-A0A6A7LLJ9-F1
#
_entry.id   AF-A0A6A7LLJ9-F1
#
_cell.length_a   1.000
_cell.length_b   1.000
_cell.length_c   1.000
_cell.angle_alpha   90.00
_cell.angle_beta   90.00
_cell.angle_gamma   90.00
#
_symmetry.space_group_name_H-M   'P 1'
#
loop_
_entity.id
_entity.type
_entity.pdbx_description
1 polymer ?
#
loop_
_entity_poly.entity_id
_entity_poly.type
_entity_poly.pdbx_seq_one_letter_code
_entity_poly.pdbx_strand_id
1 'polypeptide(L)' 'MIIRNNTVNDNGSIGIICSLDCYNISIENNKVYNNTKMGIMFSRNMFDSVARNNIVSDEEQGIVISESHNNEIYNNTISN' A
#
# COMPACT_ATOMS: atom_id res chain seq x y z
N MET A 1 11.15 -7.34 -3.56
CA MET A 1 10.66 -7.90 -2.28
C MET A 1 9.17 -8.20 -2.42
N ILE A 2 8.62 -9.15 -1.66
CA ILE A 2 7.17 -9.42 -1.71
C ILE A 2 6.57 -9.34 -0.31
N ILE A 3 5.53 -8.51 -0.16
CA ILE A 3 4.72 -8.33 1.04
C ILE A 3 3.34 -8.91 0.72
N ARG A 4 3.06 -10.13 1.19
CA ARG A 4 1.82 -10.84 0.84
C ARG A 4 1.15 -11.55 2.00
N ASN A 5 -0.18 -11.66 1.92
CA ASN A 5 -1.02 -12.40 2.87
C ASN A 5 -0.86 -11.94 4.32
N ASN A 6 -0.68 -10.64 4.53
CA ASN A 6 -0.63 -10.06 5.87
C ASN A 6 -1.95 -9.38 6.24
N THR A 7 -2.18 -9.29 7.54
CA THR A 7 -3.23 -8.47 8.13
C THR A 7 -2.56 -7.31 8.87
N VAL A 8 -2.75 -6.08 8.41
CA VAL A 8 -2.10 -4.86 8.92
C VAL A 8 -3.17 -3.89 9.38
N ASN A 9 -3.22 -3.60 10.67
CA ASN A 9 -4.30 -2.79 11.22
C ASN A 9 -3.94 -2.02 12.48
N ASP A 10 -4.81 -1.07 12.81
CA ASP A 10 -4.79 -0.28 14.04
C ASP A 10 -3.43 0.42 14.29
N ASN A 11 -2.71 0.80 13.21
CA ASN A 11 -1.46 1.54 13.34
C ASN A 11 -1.71 3.04 13.40
N GLY A 12 -0.92 3.74 14.20
CA GLY A 12 -1.02 5.19 14.40
C GLY A 12 -0.56 6.08 13.24
N SER A 13 -0.36 5.52 12.03
CA SER A 13 -0.04 6.28 10.82
C SER A 13 -0.34 5.46 9.55
N ILE A 14 0.69 4.95 8.87
CA ILE A 14 0.57 4.25 7.58
C ILE A 14 0.63 2.74 7.81
N GLY A 15 -0.24 1.97 7.13
CA GLY A 15 -0.25 0.51 7.20
C GLY A 15 0.97 -0.13 6.53
N ILE A 16 1.04 -0.08 5.20
CA ILE A 16 2.16 -0.64 4.41
C ILE A 16 2.84 0.47 3.62
N ILE A 17 4.16 0.62 3.79
CA ILE A 17 4.96 1.59 3.05
C ILE A 17 6.33 1.06 2.73
N CYS A 18 6.81 1.35 1.52
CA CYS A 18 8.23 1.42 1.23
C CYS A 18 8.58 2.88 0.98
N SER A 19 9.54 3.42 1.75
CA SER A 19 9.54 4.85 2.05
C SER A 19 10.44 5.71 1.14
N LEU A 20 11.57 5.18 0.66
CA LEU A 20 12.51 5.90 -0.20
C LEU A 20 13.31 4.90 -1.02
N ASP A 21 13.46 5.16 -2.32
CA ASP A 21 14.31 4.41 -3.25
C ASP A 21 14.01 2.90 -3.25
N CYS A 22 12.71 2.57 -3.28
CA CYS A 22 12.23 1.20 -3.32
C CYS A 22 11.87 0.78 -4.75
N TYR A 23 12.22 -0.43 -5.14
CA TYR A 23 11.90 -0.93 -6.47
C TYR A 23 11.64 -2.43 -6.48
N ASN A 24 10.94 -2.93 -7.51
CA ASN A 24 10.56 -4.34 -7.64
C ASN A 24 9.89 -4.88 -6.36
N ILE A 25 8.97 -4.10 -5.79
CA ILE A 25 8.16 -4.48 -4.64
C ILE A 25 6.81 -4.98 -5.13
N SER A 26 6.37 -6.12 -4.59
CA SER A 26 5.01 -6.59 -4.80
C SER A 26 4.24 -6.60 -3.47
N ILE A 27 3.12 -5.88 -3.42
CA ILE A 27 2.20 -5.80 -2.27
C ILE A 27 0.91 -6.51 -2.69
N GLU A 28 0.71 -7.75 -2.22
CA GLU A 28 -0.32 -8.64 -2.76
C GLU A 28 -1.19 -9.29 -1.69
N ASN A 29 -2.50 -9.36 -1.91
CA ASN A 29 -3.43 -10.14 -1.06
C ASN A 29 -3.33 -9.79 0.44
N ASN A 30 -3.04 -8.52 0.76
CA ASN A 30 -3.03 -8.06 2.15
C ASN A 30 -4.41 -7.52 2.53
N LYS A 31 -4.76 -7.64 3.81
CA LYS A 31 -5.89 -6.95 4.42
C LYS A 31 -5.35 -5.80 5.28
N VAL A 32 -5.64 -4.57 4.89
CA VAL A 32 -5.13 -3.34 5.52
C VAL A 32 -6.32 -2.50 5.99
N TYR A 33 -6.42 -2.23 7.30
CA TYR A 33 -7.57 -1.47 7.82
C TYR A 33 -7.31 -0.71 9.11
N ASN A 34 -8.14 0.30 9.40
CA ASN A 34 -8.10 1.10 10.63
C ASN A 34 -6.72 1.74 10.92
N ASN A 35 -5.91 2.06 9.91
CA ASN A 35 -4.73 2.89 10.16
C ASN A 35 -5.14 4.36 10.15
N THR A 36 -4.47 5.19 10.95
CA THR A 36 -4.94 6.56 11.18
C THR A 36 -4.64 7.51 10.03
N LYS A 37 -3.90 7.08 9.00
CA LYS A 37 -3.61 7.85 7.79
C LYS A 37 -3.79 7.02 6.51
N MET A 38 -2.72 6.47 5.97
CA MET A 38 -2.75 5.77 4.68
C MET A 38 -2.73 4.25 4.86
N GLY A 39 -3.56 3.54 4.11
CA GLY A 39 -3.50 2.08 4.06
C GLY A 39 -2.20 1.59 3.44
N ILE A 40 -2.00 1.89 2.15
CA ILE A 40 -0.78 1.54 1.41
C ILE A 40 -0.18 2.79 0.78
N MET A 41 1.13 3.01 0.95
CA MET A 41 1.84 4.14 0.35
C MET A 41 3.05 3.71 -0.50
N PHE A 42 3.08 4.22 -1.73
CA PHE A 42 4.25 4.22 -2.61
C PHE A 42 4.90 5.59 -2.46
N SER A 43 6.08 5.65 -1.85
CA SER A 43 6.66 6.90 -1.39
C SER A 43 8.06 7.12 -1.94
N ARG A 44 8.31 8.35 -2.41
CA ARG A 44 9.62 8.93 -2.75
C ARG A 44 10.51 8.00 -3.57
N ASN A 45 10.39 8.12 -4.88
CA ASN A 45 11.15 7.33 -5.84
C ASN A 45 10.91 5.82 -5.67
N MET A 46 9.66 5.42 -5.44
CA MET A 46 9.25 4.04 -5.57
C MET A 46 8.88 3.73 -7.03
N PHE A 47 9.43 2.67 -7.61
CA PHE A 47 9.21 2.34 -9.02
C PHE A 47 9.22 0.84 -9.32
N ASP A 48 8.78 0.46 -10.51
CA ASP A 48 8.67 -0.93 -10.99
C ASP A 48 8.01 -1.86 -9.95
N SER A 49 7.01 -1.35 -9.24
CA SER A 49 6.36 -2.03 -8.14
C SER A 49 4.86 -2.14 -8.35
N VAL A 50 4.24 -3.10 -7.67
CA VAL A 50 2.81 -3.42 -7.85
C VAL A 50 2.07 -3.51 -6.52
N ALA A 51 0.88 -2.92 -6.48
CA ALA A 51 -0.12 -3.20 -5.45
C ALA A 51 -1.34 -3.86 -6.10
N ARG A 52 -1.60 -5.12 -5.77
CA ARG A 52 -2.71 -5.88 -6.35
C ARG A 52 -3.43 -6.78 -5.38
N ASN A 53 -4.73 -6.97 -5.61
CA ASN A 53 -5.58 -7.87 -4.83
C ASN A 53 -5.58 -7.56 -3.32
N ASN A 54 -5.26 -6.33 -2.90
CA ASN A 54 -5.34 -5.94 -1.51
C ASN A 54 -6.76 -5.49 -1.17
N ILE A 55 -7.18 -5.76 0.06
CA ILE A 55 -8.39 -5.21 0.65
C ILE A 55 -7.93 -4.09 1.59
N VAL A 56 -8.29 -2.86 1.26
CA VAL A 56 -7.94 -1.66 2.03
C VAL A 56 -9.25 -1.01 2.50
N SER A 57 -9.51 -0.99 3.80
CA SER A 57 -10.76 -0.44 4.34
C SER A 57 -10.53 0.46 5.53
N ASP A 58 -11.45 1.41 5.78
CA ASP A 58 -11.43 2.19 7.02
C ASP A 58 -10.12 2.99 7.23
N GLU A 59 -9.58 3.50 6.11
CA GLU A 59 -8.37 4.34 6.07
C GLU A 59 -8.75 5.80 5.76
N GLU A 60 -8.00 6.79 6.29
CA GLU A 60 -8.16 8.19 5.86
C GLU A 60 -7.86 8.32 4.36
N GLN A 61 -6.83 7.61 3.88
CA GLN A 61 -6.53 7.47 2.46
C GLN A 61 -6.20 6.01 2.14
N GLY A 62 -6.89 5.39 1.17
CA GLY A 62 -6.68 3.97 0.83
C GLY A 62 -5.26 3.66 0.30
N ILE A 63 -5.03 3.92 -0.98
CA ILE A 63 -3.72 3.70 -1.62
C ILE A 63 -3.19 5.04 -2.16
N VAL A 64 -2.01 5.46 -1.71
CA VAL A 64 -1.40 6.74 -2.07
C VAL A 64 -0.10 6.52 -2.83
N ILE A 65 0.07 7.21 -3.96
CA ILE A 65 1.31 7.26 -4.72
C ILE A 65 1.84 8.69 -4.64
N SER A 66 3.02 8.87 -4.03
CA SER A 66 3.66 10.18 -3.88
C SER A 66 5.09 10.12 -4.43
N GLU A 67 5.42 11.05 -5.33
CA GLU A 67 6.76 11.22 -5.89
C GLU A 67 7.35 9.90 -6.43
N SER A 68 6.50 9.06 -7.03
CA SER A 68 6.80 7.68 -7.42
C SER A 68 6.25 7.42 -8.83
N HIS A 69 6.88 6.53 -9.59
CA HIS A 69 6.61 6.39 -11.03
C HIS A 69 6.73 4.92 -11.48
N ASN A 70 6.20 4.58 -12.66
CA ASN A 70 6.25 3.22 -13.23
C ASN A 70 5.75 2.12 -12.28
N ASN A 71 4.66 2.40 -11.55
CA ASN A 71 4.03 1.42 -10.67
C ASN A 71 2.66 1.00 -11.21
N GLU A 72 2.26 -0.22 -10.86
CA GLU A 72 0.98 -0.78 -11.24
C GLU A 72 0.07 -0.93 -10.00
N ILE A 73 -1.15 -0.41 -10.08
CA ILE A 73 -2.14 -0.50 -9.01
C ILE A 73 -3.43 -1.02 -9.62
N TYR A 74 -3.77 -2.29 -9.37
CA TYR A 74 -4.94 -2.92 -9.99
C TYR A 74 -5.57 -3.99 -9.08
N ASN A 75 -6.86 -4.29 -9.31
CA ASN A 75 -7.61 -5.31 -8.58
C ASN A 75 -7.60 -5.14 -7.04
N ASN A 76 -7.39 -3.95 -6.51
CA ASN A 76 -7.55 -3.69 -5.08
C ASN A 76 -9.01 -3.36 -4.80
N THR A 77 -9.52 -3.82 -3.66
CA THR A 77 -10.82 -3.40 -3.12
C THR A 77 -10.58 -2.32 -2.09
N ILE A 78 -11.15 -1.15 -2.31
CA ILE A 78 -11.05 0.00 -1.40
C ILE A 78 -12.46 0.33 -0.92
N SER A 79 -12.66 0.33 0.40
CA SER A 79 -13.97 0.62 1.01
C SER A 79 -13.82 1.44 2.30
N ASN A 80 -14.96 1.86 2.84
CA ASN A 80 -15.11 2.48 4.16
C ASN A 80 -16.22 1.75 4.93
#